data_AF-A0A5P2H7N2-F1
#
_entry.id   AF-A0A5P2H7N2-F1
#
_cell.length_a   1.000
_cell.length_b   1.000
_cell.length_c   1.000
_cell.angle_alpha   90.00
_cell.angle_beta   90.00
_cell.angle_gamma   90.00
#
_symmetry.space_group_name_H-M   'P 1'
#
loop_
_entity.id
_entity.type
_entity.pdbx_description
1 polymer ?
#
loop_
_entity_poly.entity_id
_entity_poly.type
_entity_poly.pdbx_seq_one_letter_code
_entity_poly.pdbx_strand_id
1 'polypeptide(L)'
;MSADPLAFVYVPVDASSSGFSSRAGATANAPASLQAVTGEGAYKTIAGNTASALSLTAGVITDVSGDGQYSIGRWTNGTTGIGTISANQGAHYVVGRPLALARVAGPTATLSCTLKAATLPTAVSGNFPAGKVNAATALINLNGPLVDTLSIDLSIGSDHVTKAFSGVAVTGANLSASGALLTETMGTDQAAPYLSVGYTVATPSSGDVAGTIVLKCQ
;
A
#
# COMPACT_ATOMS: atom_id res chain seq x y z
N MET A 1 8.20 -24.23 -14.76
CA MET A 1 7.99 -22.86 -15.29
C MET A 1 8.04 -21.92 -14.08
N SER A 2 9.01 -21.00 -14.03
CA SER A 2 9.02 -19.96 -13.00
C SER A 2 7.89 -19.01 -13.31
N ALA A 3 6.96 -18.81 -12.38
CA ALA A 3 5.93 -17.78 -12.53
C ALA A 3 6.58 -16.39 -12.52
N ASP A 4 5.99 -15.44 -13.25
CA ASP A 4 6.48 -14.05 -13.33
C ASP A 4 6.57 -13.44 -11.91
N PRO A 5 7.57 -12.58 -11.65
CA PRO A 5 7.66 -11.87 -10.37
C PRO A 5 6.44 -10.94 -10.17
N LEU A 6 6.09 -10.73 -8.91
CA LEU A 6 5.03 -9.82 -8.48
C LEU A 6 5.63 -8.59 -7.80
N ALA A 7 4.97 -7.46 -7.98
CA ALA A 7 5.17 -6.32 -7.10
C ALA A 7 4.28 -6.47 -5.86
N PHE A 8 4.75 -6.07 -4.69
CA PHE A 8 3.87 -5.84 -3.55
C PHE A 8 4.24 -4.60 -2.76
N VAL A 9 3.24 -4.11 -2.03
CA VAL A 9 3.38 -3.20 -0.90
C VAL A 9 2.69 -3.84 0.30
N TYR A 10 3.34 -3.86 1.46
CA TYR A 10 2.80 -4.42 2.70
C TYR A 10 3.07 -3.49 3.88
N VAL A 11 1.99 -3.11 4.58
CA VAL A 11 2.02 -2.27 5.77
C VAL A 11 1.56 -3.11 6.97
N PRO A 12 2.45 -3.39 7.94
CA PRO A 12 2.14 -4.25 9.08
C PRO A 12 1.30 -3.52 10.13
N VAL A 13 0.77 -4.29 11.07
CA VAL A 13 0.00 -3.79 12.22
C VAL A 13 0.82 -2.95 13.20
N ASP A 14 2.15 -3.06 13.15
CA ASP A 14 3.11 -2.35 14.00
C ASP A 14 3.82 -1.19 13.26
N ALA A 15 3.24 -0.73 12.15
CA ALA A 15 3.77 0.40 11.39
C ALA A 15 3.77 1.70 12.21
N SER A 16 4.70 2.61 11.92
CA SER A 16 4.72 3.94 12.53
C SER A 16 4.88 5.03 11.48
N SER A 17 4.29 6.21 11.71
CA SER A 17 4.51 7.35 10.82
C SER A 17 5.95 7.90 10.89
N SER A 18 6.71 7.49 11.92
CA SER A 18 8.10 7.90 12.14
C SER A 18 9.14 6.96 11.53
N GLY A 19 8.72 5.80 11.01
CA GLY A 19 9.63 4.80 10.46
C GLY A 19 8.95 3.47 10.15
N PHE A 20 9.63 2.65 9.35
CA PHE A 20 9.15 1.33 8.98
C PHE A 20 9.59 0.28 10.00
N SER A 21 8.68 -0.60 10.40
CA SER A 21 9.08 -1.83 11.07
C SER A 21 9.78 -2.76 10.07
N SER A 22 10.56 -3.72 10.56
CA SER A 22 11.26 -4.70 9.72
C SER A 22 10.33 -5.62 8.90
N ARG A 23 9.02 -5.55 9.19
CA ARG A 23 7.96 -6.33 8.53
C ARG A 23 7.32 -5.57 7.39
N ALA A 24 7.49 -4.25 7.32
CA ALA A 24 6.99 -3.45 6.22
C ALA A 24 7.86 -3.64 4.98
N GLY A 25 7.26 -3.62 3.79
CA GLY A 25 8.03 -3.86 2.58
C GLY A 25 7.33 -3.42 1.31
N ALA A 26 8.15 -3.00 0.35
CA ALA A 26 7.78 -2.77 -1.04
C ALA A 26 8.85 -3.43 -1.92
N THR A 27 8.42 -4.13 -2.96
CA THR A 27 9.35 -4.66 -3.98
C THR A 27 8.60 -4.98 -5.27
N ALA A 28 9.28 -4.83 -6.40
CA ALA A 28 8.81 -5.25 -7.72
C ALA A 28 9.19 -6.70 -8.09
N ASN A 29 9.92 -7.42 -7.22
CA ASN A 29 10.59 -8.68 -7.58
C ASN A 29 10.22 -9.86 -6.67
N ALA A 30 9.02 -9.85 -6.08
CA ALA A 30 8.60 -10.92 -5.20
C ALA A 30 8.32 -12.21 -6.00
N PRO A 31 8.85 -13.37 -5.59
CA PRO A 31 8.55 -14.63 -6.27
C PRO A 31 7.06 -14.97 -6.12
N ALA A 32 6.37 -15.14 -7.25
CA ALA A 32 4.96 -15.52 -7.26
C ALA A 32 4.72 -16.86 -6.55
N SER A 33 5.70 -17.78 -6.60
CA SER A 33 5.63 -19.08 -5.92
C SER A 33 5.64 -19.00 -4.39
N LEU A 34 6.03 -17.86 -3.82
CA LEU A 34 6.00 -17.63 -2.36
C LEU A 34 4.72 -16.91 -1.91
N GLN A 35 3.89 -16.45 -2.83
CA GLN A 35 2.60 -15.88 -2.49
C GLN A 35 1.55 -16.99 -2.38
N ALA A 36 0.65 -16.86 -1.41
CA ALA A 36 -0.49 -17.75 -1.29
C ALA A 36 -1.78 -16.93 -1.43
N VAL A 37 -2.64 -17.35 -2.34
CA VAL A 37 -3.91 -16.69 -2.66
C VAL A 37 -5.06 -17.57 -2.17
N THR A 38 -6.15 -16.97 -1.71
CA THR A 38 -7.41 -17.65 -1.41
C THR A 38 -8.18 -17.97 -2.69
N GLY A 39 -9.26 -18.76 -2.61
CA GLY A 39 -10.10 -19.06 -3.77
C GLY A 39 -10.74 -17.81 -4.39
N GLU A 40 -10.91 -16.76 -3.58
CA GLU A 40 -11.52 -15.49 -3.94
C GLU A 40 -10.52 -14.45 -4.47
N GLY A 41 -9.24 -14.78 -4.59
CA GLY A 41 -8.21 -13.86 -5.14
C GLY A 41 -7.53 -12.94 -4.11
N ALA A 42 -7.77 -13.16 -2.82
CA ALA A 42 -7.12 -12.42 -1.73
C ALA A 42 -5.79 -13.07 -1.34
N TYR A 43 -4.79 -12.31 -0.91
CA TYR A 43 -3.49 -12.86 -0.50
C TYR A 43 -3.49 -13.17 0.98
N LYS A 44 -3.16 -14.42 1.35
CA LYS A 44 -2.96 -14.86 2.75
C LYS A 44 -1.49 -15.04 3.13
N THR A 45 -0.58 -14.99 2.16
CA THR A 45 0.87 -14.93 2.36
C THR A 45 1.46 -13.87 1.45
N ILE A 46 2.28 -12.99 2.04
CA ILE A 46 3.06 -11.95 1.35
C ILE A 46 4.54 -12.19 1.65
N ALA A 47 5.36 -12.30 0.61
CA ALA A 47 6.78 -12.62 0.78
C ALA A 47 7.66 -12.02 -0.32
N GLY A 48 8.67 -11.22 0.04
CA GLY A 48 9.74 -10.82 -0.89
C GLY A 48 10.77 -11.94 -1.11
N ASN A 49 10.98 -12.76 -0.10
CA ASN A 49 11.76 -13.99 -0.14
C ASN A 49 11.32 -14.91 1.01
N THR A 50 11.92 -16.10 1.12
CA THR A 50 11.56 -17.09 2.14
C THR A 50 11.73 -16.56 3.58
N ALA A 51 12.73 -15.72 3.84
CA ALA A 51 13.01 -15.18 5.18
C ALA A 51 12.05 -14.05 5.57
N SER A 52 11.45 -13.37 4.60
CA SER A 52 10.50 -12.26 4.82
C SER A 52 9.04 -12.68 4.67
N ALA A 53 8.75 -13.98 4.68
CA ALA A 53 7.40 -14.48 4.46
C ALA A 53 6.48 -14.17 5.65
N LEU A 54 5.41 -13.43 5.39
CA LEU A 54 4.37 -13.11 6.34
C LEU A 54 3.11 -13.84 5.91
N SER A 55 2.41 -14.47 6.86
CA SER A 55 1.20 -15.23 6.55
C SER A 55 0.12 -15.01 7.60
N LEU A 56 -1.12 -14.94 7.14
CA LEU A 56 -2.32 -15.04 7.95
C LEU A 56 -2.64 -16.52 8.19
N THR A 57 -2.42 -16.98 9.43
CA THR A 57 -2.66 -18.37 9.84
C THR A 57 -4.14 -18.63 10.11
N ALA A 58 -4.81 -17.65 10.72
CA ALA A 58 -6.25 -17.65 10.98
C ALA A 58 -6.76 -16.21 11.01
N GLY A 59 -8.01 -15.97 10.62
CA GLY A 59 -8.62 -14.65 10.66
C GLY A 59 -9.39 -14.32 9.39
N VAL A 60 -9.56 -13.03 9.14
CA VAL A 60 -10.37 -12.51 8.03
C VAL A 60 -9.51 -11.65 7.11
N ILE A 61 -9.74 -11.78 5.81
CA ILE A 61 -9.23 -10.84 4.81
C ILE A 61 -10.40 -9.98 4.33
N THR A 62 -10.30 -8.66 4.49
CA THR A 62 -11.31 -7.67 4.10
C THR A 62 -10.75 -6.72 3.06
N ASP A 63 -11.62 -5.85 2.54
CA ASP A 63 -11.26 -4.76 1.61
C ASP A 63 -10.63 -5.30 0.32
N VAL A 64 -11.01 -6.53 -0.04
CA VAL A 64 -10.48 -7.23 -1.21
C VAL A 64 -11.05 -6.61 -2.47
N SER A 65 -10.16 -6.12 -3.33
CA SER A 65 -10.49 -5.57 -4.63
C SER A 65 -9.34 -5.81 -5.60
N GLY A 66 -9.61 -5.81 -6.89
CA GLY A 66 -8.60 -6.02 -7.92
C GLY A 66 -9.21 -6.13 -9.30
N ASP A 67 -8.36 -6.06 -10.31
CA ASP A 67 -8.74 -6.13 -11.73
C ASP A 67 -7.82 -7.04 -12.57
N GLY A 68 -7.02 -7.87 -11.89
CA GLY A 68 -6.02 -8.74 -12.52
C GLY A 68 -4.67 -8.06 -12.79
N GLN A 69 -4.59 -6.73 -12.70
CA GLN A 69 -3.30 -6.01 -12.68
C GLN A 69 -2.81 -5.78 -11.26
N TYR A 70 -3.74 -5.60 -10.32
CA TYR A 70 -3.48 -5.56 -8.89
C TYR A 70 -4.56 -6.31 -8.09
N SER A 71 -4.23 -6.62 -6.84
CA SER A 71 -5.11 -7.12 -5.77
C SER A 71 -4.73 -6.40 -4.48
N ILE A 72 -5.70 -5.75 -3.84
CA ILE A 72 -5.56 -5.06 -2.56
C ILE A 72 -6.31 -5.85 -1.49
N GLY A 73 -5.89 -5.76 -0.23
CA GLY A 73 -6.67 -6.27 0.89
C GLY A 73 -6.04 -5.99 2.24
N ARG A 74 -6.77 -6.40 3.29
CA ARG A 74 -6.40 -6.18 4.68
C ARG A 74 -6.65 -7.42 5.54
N TRP A 75 -5.62 -7.91 6.21
CA TRP A 75 -5.75 -8.96 7.22
C TRP A 75 -6.22 -8.35 8.53
N THR A 76 -7.25 -8.93 9.16
CA THR A 76 -7.81 -8.45 10.42
C THR A 76 -8.39 -9.60 11.24
N ASN A 77 -8.65 -9.34 12.54
CA ASN A 77 -9.27 -10.28 13.46
C ASN A 77 -8.66 -11.70 13.39
N GLY A 78 -7.34 -11.78 13.57
CA GLY A 78 -6.58 -12.94 13.15
C GLY A 78 -5.26 -13.14 13.86
N THR A 79 -4.59 -14.23 13.51
CA THR A 79 -3.23 -14.57 13.92
C THR A 79 -2.36 -14.69 12.69
N THR A 80 -1.21 -14.03 12.75
CA THR A 80 -0.17 -14.11 11.72
C THR A 80 1.05 -14.84 12.27
N GLY A 81 2.00 -15.19 11.40
CA GLY A 81 3.29 -15.74 11.80
C GLY A 81 4.12 -14.84 12.74
N ILE A 82 3.70 -13.59 12.95
CA ILE A 82 4.44 -12.58 13.71
C ILE A 82 3.67 -11.98 14.91
N GLY A 83 2.40 -12.39 15.11
CA GLY A 83 1.54 -11.90 16.19
C GLY A 83 0.05 -11.89 15.85
N THR A 84 -0.76 -11.42 16.78
CA THR A 84 -2.21 -11.31 16.64
C THR A 84 -2.64 -9.93 16.12
N ILE A 85 -3.74 -9.90 15.38
CA ILE A 85 -4.38 -8.70 14.85
C ILE A 85 -5.80 -8.64 15.43
N SER A 86 -6.14 -7.57 16.15
CA SER A 86 -7.52 -7.37 16.62
C SER A 86 -8.47 -7.04 15.45
N ALA A 87 -9.78 -7.03 15.71
CA ALA A 87 -10.79 -6.65 14.71
C ALA A 87 -10.67 -5.19 14.22
N ASN A 88 -10.03 -4.33 15.02
CA ASN A 88 -9.84 -2.91 14.71
C ASN A 88 -8.45 -2.60 14.12
N GLN A 89 -7.57 -3.59 14.06
CA GLN A 89 -6.25 -3.47 13.44
C GLN A 89 -6.24 -4.13 12.06
N GLY A 90 -5.22 -3.79 11.27
CA GLY A 90 -5.06 -4.29 9.92
C GLY A 90 -3.60 -4.44 9.51
N ALA A 91 -3.25 -5.57 8.90
CA ALA A 91 -2.07 -5.64 8.04
C ALA A 91 -2.54 -5.46 6.59
N HIS A 92 -2.07 -4.43 5.93
CA HIS A 92 -2.58 -3.97 4.63
C HIS A 92 -1.62 -4.38 3.53
N TYR A 93 -2.15 -4.75 2.37
CA TYR A 93 -1.31 -5.13 1.25
C TYR A 93 -1.90 -4.71 -0.09
N VAL A 94 -1.00 -4.53 -1.05
CA VAL A 94 -1.31 -4.54 -2.48
C VAL A 94 -0.31 -5.48 -3.15
N VAL A 95 -0.77 -6.34 -4.04
CA VAL A 95 0.06 -7.20 -4.88
C VAL A 95 -0.36 -7.00 -6.33
N GLY A 96 0.59 -6.93 -7.27
CA GLY A 96 0.25 -6.73 -8.67
C GLY A 96 1.38 -7.06 -9.62
N ARG A 97 1.13 -6.82 -10.90
CA ARG A 97 2.14 -6.98 -11.95
C ARG A 97 3.14 -5.83 -11.86
N PRO A 98 4.44 -6.08 -11.70
CA PRO A 98 5.43 -5.01 -11.59
C PRO A 98 5.51 -4.21 -12.89
N LEU A 99 5.55 -2.89 -12.78
CA LEU A 99 5.73 -2.00 -13.93
C LEU A 99 6.83 -0.98 -13.62
N ALA A 100 7.95 -1.06 -14.32
CA ALA A 100 8.97 -0.03 -14.25
C ALA A 100 8.58 1.15 -15.15
N LEU A 101 8.55 2.36 -14.60
CA LEU A 101 8.31 3.57 -15.39
C LEU A 101 9.61 4.03 -16.04
N ALA A 102 9.65 4.08 -17.38
CA ALA A 102 10.76 4.66 -18.10
C ALA A 102 10.67 6.19 -18.08
N ARG A 103 11.84 6.84 -18.05
CA ARG A 103 11.93 8.29 -18.17
C ARG A 103 11.35 8.76 -19.50
N VAL A 104 10.48 9.77 -19.46
CA VAL A 104 9.99 10.48 -20.64
C VAL A 104 10.45 11.93 -20.53
N ALA A 105 11.29 12.37 -21.48
CA ALA A 105 11.83 13.72 -21.47
C ALA A 105 10.79 14.73 -21.96
N GLY A 106 10.55 15.78 -21.18
CA GLY A 106 9.72 16.91 -21.56
C GLY A 106 8.99 17.52 -20.35
N PRO A 107 8.85 18.85 -20.25
CA PRO A 107 8.34 19.53 -19.06
C PRO A 107 6.87 19.19 -18.70
N THR A 108 6.14 18.55 -19.60
CA THR A 108 4.73 18.17 -19.43
C THR A 108 4.52 16.65 -19.37
N ALA A 109 5.60 15.87 -19.26
CA ALA A 109 5.50 14.42 -19.14
C ALA A 109 5.07 14.03 -17.72
N THR A 110 3.79 14.22 -17.41
CA THR A 110 3.18 13.91 -16.12
C THR A 110 1.99 12.98 -16.27
N LEU A 111 1.67 12.23 -15.22
CA LEU A 111 0.46 11.41 -15.12
C LEU A 111 -0.33 11.85 -13.89
N SER A 112 -1.61 12.14 -14.09
CA SER A 112 -2.53 12.49 -13.02
C SER A 112 -3.19 11.23 -12.48
N CYS A 113 -3.08 11.02 -11.17
CA CYS A 113 -3.56 9.82 -10.51
C CYS A 113 -4.75 10.11 -9.60
N THR A 114 -5.74 9.23 -9.63
CA THR A 114 -6.96 9.33 -8.81
C THR A 114 -7.24 8.02 -8.08
N LEU A 115 -7.88 8.11 -6.91
CA LEU A 115 -8.21 6.95 -6.09
C LEU A 115 -9.03 5.91 -6.85
N LYS A 116 -8.48 4.69 -6.94
CA LYS A 116 -9.12 3.54 -7.57
C LYS A 116 -9.61 2.52 -6.54
N ALA A 117 -8.80 2.22 -5.53
CA ALA A 117 -9.14 1.33 -4.43
C ALA A 117 -8.38 1.71 -3.16
N ALA A 118 -8.92 1.35 -2.00
CA ALA A 118 -8.30 1.57 -0.70
C ALA A 118 -8.72 0.48 0.29
N THR A 119 -7.85 0.17 1.25
CA THR A 119 -8.27 -0.49 2.49
C THR A 119 -8.90 0.53 3.42
N LEU A 120 -9.72 0.06 4.36
CA LEU A 120 -10.17 0.89 5.46
C LEU A 120 -8.98 1.13 6.40
N PRO A 121 -8.55 2.40 6.63
CA PRO A 121 -7.40 2.69 7.49
C PRO A 121 -7.65 2.19 8.91
N THR A 122 -6.60 1.71 9.57
CA THR A 122 -6.68 1.22 10.95
C THR A 122 -5.70 1.94 11.83
N ALA A 123 -6.14 2.34 13.03
CA ALA A 123 -5.23 2.80 14.07
C ALA A 123 -4.36 1.63 14.54
N VAL A 124 -3.05 1.84 14.62
CA VAL A 124 -2.07 0.86 15.10
C VAL A 124 -2.39 0.40 16.52
N SER A 125 -2.97 1.29 17.33
CA SER A 125 -3.43 0.98 18.69
C SER A 125 -4.60 -0.01 18.76
N GLY A 126 -5.41 -0.14 17.70
CA GLY A 126 -6.65 -0.91 17.71
C GLY A 126 -7.81 -0.31 18.54
N ASN A 127 -7.62 0.90 19.08
CA ASN A 127 -8.61 1.54 19.96
C ASN A 127 -9.81 2.13 19.21
N PHE A 128 -9.73 2.24 17.89
CA PHE A 128 -10.75 2.84 17.04
C PHE A 128 -11.21 1.83 15.98
N PRO A 129 -12.51 1.79 15.66
CA PRO A 129 -12.97 1.09 14.45
C PRO A 129 -12.21 1.57 13.22
N ALA A 130 -12.09 0.68 12.22
CA ALA A 130 -11.48 1.04 10.95
C ALA A 130 -12.15 2.29 10.36
N GLY A 131 -11.33 3.22 9.88
CA GLY A 131 -11.74 4.49 9.31
C GLY A 131 -12.07 4.39 7.83
N LYS A 132 -11.90 5.50 7.12
CA LYS A 132 -12.18 5.61 5.69
C LYS A 132 -11.15 6.49 5.00
N VAL A 133 -10.71 6.10 3.80
CA VAL A 133 -10.08 7.02 2.84
C VAL A 133 -11.19 7.74 2.06
N ASN A 134 -11.28 9.05 2.19
CA ASN A 134 -12.31 9.86 1.53
C ASN A 134 -11.90 10.21 0.10
N ALA A 135 -10.62 10.57 -0.08
CA ALA A 135 -10.04 10.89 -1.38
C ALA A 135 -8.53 10.65 -1.36
N ALA A 136 -7.98 10.35 -2.53
CA ALA A 136 -6.54 10.39 -2.72
C ALA A 136 -6.21 10.76 -4.17
N THR A 137 -5.20 11.59 -4.35
CA THR A 137 -4.73 12.03 -5.67
C THR A 137 -3.21 12.08 -5.68
N ALA A 138 -2.61 11.90 -6.85
CA ALA A 138 -1.19 12.11 -7.03
C ALA A 138 -0.87 12.66 -8.43
N LEU A 139 0.33 13.22 -8.57
CA LEU A 139 0.91 13.62 -9.85
C LEU A 139 2.27 12.95 -9.98
N ILE A 140 2.43 12.08 -10.98
CA ILE A 140 3.74 11.49 -11.30
C ILE A 140 4.42 12.34 -12.36
N ASN A 141 5.70 12.62 -12.16
CA ASN A 141 6.58 13.25 -13.13
C ASN A 141 7.47 12.20 -13.78
N LEU A 142 7.30 11.99 -15.09
CA LEU A 142 8.06 11.00 -15.84
C LEU A 142 9.46 11.50 -16.24
N ASN A 143 9.83 12.76 -15.99
CA ASN A 143 11.19 13.24 -16.25
C ASN A 143 12.24 12.67 -15.28
N GLY A 144 11.80 12.31 -14.08
CA GLY A 144 12.57 11.59 -13.08
C GLY A 144 11.49 10.95 -12.23
N PRO A 145 11.24 9.63 -12.34
CA PRO A 145 10.00 8.97 -11.93
C PRO A 145 9.72 9.17 -10.44
N LEU A 146 9.11 10.29 -10.14
CA LEU A 146 8.82 10.81 -8.82
C LEU A 146 7.33 11.14 -8.80
N VAL A 147 6.74 10.97 -7.64
CA VAL A 147 5.44 11.50 -7.31
C VAL A 147 5.69 12.93 -6.81
N ASP A 148 5.44 13.91 -7.69
CA ASP A 148 5.61 15.34 -7.41
C ASP A 148 4.71 15.76 -6.25
N THR A 149 3.46 15.29 -6.28
CA THR A 149 2.48 15.49 -5.20
C THR A 149 1.69 14.21 -4.97
N LEU A 150 1.43 13.88 -3.71
CA LEU A 150 0.49 12.86 -3.26
C LEU A 150 -0.31 13.44 -2.11
N SER A 151 -1.63 13.34 -2.19
CA SER A 151 -2.54 13.74 -1.12
C SER A 151 -3.43 12.56 -0.73
N ILE A 152 -3.56 12.33 0.57
CA ILE A 152 -4.44 11.31 1.14
C ILE A 152 -5.34 11.99 2.16
N ASP A 153 -6.64 11.98 1.90
CA ASP A 153 -7.67 12.46 2.83
C ASP A 153 -8.35 11.28 3.50
N LEU A 154 -8.32 11.24 4.83
CA LEU A 154 -8.87 10.13 5.61
C LEU A 154 -9.54 10.58 6.90
N SER A 155 -10.44 9.72 7.37
CA SER A 155 -11.16 9.88 8.63
C SER A 155 -11.05 8.64 9.49
N ILE A 156 -10.85 8.79 10.79
CA ILE A 156 -10.86 7.69 11.77
C ILE A 156 -11.18 8.23 13.16
N GLY A 157 -12.12 7.57 13.86
CA GLY A 157 -12.67 8.13 15.10
C GLY A 157 -13.27 9.53 14.85
N SER A 158 -12.81 10.51 15.62
CA SER A 158 -13.13 11.94 15.42
C SER A 158 -12.14 12.69 14.52
N ASP A 159 -11.06 12.04 14.08
CA ASP A 159 -10.05 12.68 13.25
C ASP A 159 -10.53 12.75 11.80
N HIS A 160 -10.30 13.91 11.17
CA HIS A 160 -10.37 14.11 9.73
C HIS A 160 -9.09 14.82 9.30
N VAL A 161 -8.23 14.16 8.52
CA VAL A 161 -6.93 14.69 8.15
C VAL A 161 -6.65 14.52 6.67
N THR A 162 -6.01 15.53 6.09
CA THR A 162 -5.40 15.44 4.76
C THR A 162 -3.89 15.46 4.93
N LYS A 163 -3.21 14.45 4.38
CA LYS A 163 -1.75 14.31 4.42
C LYS A 163 -1.18 14.47 3.03
N ALA A 164 -0.28 15.44 2.88
CA ALA A 164 0.38 15.73 1.62
C ALA A 164 1.85 15.31 1.68
N PHE A 165 2.33 14.77 0.56
CA PHE A 165 3.70 14.34 0.34
C PHE A 165 4.17 14.90 -1.00
N SER A 166 5.45 15.22 -1.11
CA SER A 166 6.07 15.73 -2.33
C SER A 166 7.45 15.12 -2.54
N GLY A 167 7.86 14.99 -3.80
CA GLY A 167 9.16 14.42 -4.16
C GLY A 167 9.33 12.97 -3.72
N VAL A 168 8.25 12.19 -3.70
CA VAL A 168 8.24 10.79 -3.26
C VAL A 168 8.70 9.92 -4.43
N ALA A 169 9.58 8.95 -4.21
CA ALA A 169 9.93 7.98 -5.25
C ALA A 169 8.71 7.14 -5.65
N VAL A 170 8.52 6.85 -6.93
CA VAL A 170 7.39 5.99 -7.38
C VAL A 170 7.55 4.52 -6.96
N THR A 171 8.75 4.12 -6.53
CA THR A 171 9.06 2.81 -5.96
C THR A 171 9.86 2.94 -4.68
N GLY A 172 9.59 2.08 -3.70
CA GLY A 172 10.35 1.93 -2.48
C GLY A 172 9.80 2.71 -1.27
N ALA A 173 10.67 2.90 -0.29
CA ALA A 173 10.34 3.48 1.00
C ALA A 173 10.61 4.99 1.02
N ASN A 174 9.65 5.78 1.50
CA ASN A 174 9.74 7.23 1.59
C ASN A 174 9.33 7.69 3.00
N LEU A 175 10.17 8.49 3.64
CA LEU A 175 9.90 9.07 4.95
C LEU A 175 9.77 10.58 4.81
N SER A 176 8.81 11.16 5.51
CA SER A 176 8.63 12.60 5.59
C SER A 176 8.01 12.99 6.93
N ALA A 177 7.94 14.30 7.21
CA ALA A 177 7.23 14.81 8.37
C ALA A 177 5.71 14.50 8.33
N SER A 178 5.15 14.25 7.14
CA SER A 178 3.74 13.87 6.97
C SER A 178 3.47 12.41 7.31
N GLY A 179 4.51 11.56 7.30
CA GLY A 179 4.42 10.14 7.59
C GLY A 179 5.37 9.28 6.75
N ALA A 180 5.12 7.98 6.76
CA ALA A 180 5.90 6.96 6.08
C ALA A 180 5.09 6.35 4.91
N LEU A 181 5.71 6.20 3.74
CA LEU A 181 5.10 5.63 2.55
C LEU A 181 5.94 4.48 1.96
N LEU A 182 5.25 3.45 1.50
CA LEU A 182 5.78 2.41 0.64
C LEU A 182 5.09 2.53 -0.71
N THR A 183 5.85 2.71 -1.78
CA THR A 183 5.32 2.92 -3.12
C THR A 183 5.78 1.82 -4.07
N GLU A 184 4.91 1.39 -4.97
CA GLU A 184 5.27 0.58 -6.13
C GLU A 184 4.36 0.91 -7.30
N THR A 185 4.92 0.92 -8.51
CA THR A 185 4.17 1.06 -9.75
C THR A 185 3.82 -0.31 -10.31
N MET A 186 2.56 -0.46 -10.73
CA MET A 186 1.99 -1.73 -11.16
C MET A 186 1.21 -1.58 -12.48
N GLY A 187 0.98 -2.70 -13.14
CA GLY A 187 0.20 -2.78 -14.36
C GLY A 187 1.02 -3.21 -15.57
N THR A 188 0.53 -2.84 -16.75
CA THR A 188 1.11 -3.27 -18.05
C THR A 188 1.32 -2.12 -19.02
N ASP A 189 0.84 -0.93 -18.70
CA ASP A 189 0.91 0.25 -19.57
C ASP A 189 1.52 1.43 -18.81
N GLN A 190 2.62 1.97 -19.32
CA GLN A 190 3.30 3.14 -18.75
C GLN A 190 2.46 4.43 -18.90
N ALA A 191 1.57 4.51 -19.89
CA ALA A 191 0.67 5.66 -20.05
C ALA A 191 -0.52 5.59 -19.09
N ALA A 192 -0.85 4.40 -18.58
CA ALA A 192 -1.95 4.20 -17.65
C ALA A 192 -1.58 3.27 -16.47
N PRO A 193 -0.51 3.58 -15.70
CA PRO A 193 -0.05 2.71 -14.63
C PRO A 193 -0.97 2.81 -13.40
N TYR A 194 -0.84 1.82 -12.53
CA TYR A 194 -1.30 1.93 -11.15
C TYR A 194 -0.14 2.37 -10.26
N LEU A 195 -0.42 3.31 -9.34
CA LEU A 195 0.48 3.66 -8.25
C LEU A 195 -0.09 3.08 -6.95
N SER A 196 0.57 2.07 -6.41
CA SER A 196 0.22 1.47 -5.13
C SER A 196 0.97 2.19 -4.03
N VAL A 197 0.27 2.58 -2.97
CA VAL A 197 0.84 3.31 -1.83
C VAL A 197 0.35 2.67 -0.54
N GLY A 198 1.27 2.10 0.21
CA GLY A 198 1.12 1.82 1.64
C GLY A 198 1.51 3.05 2.42
N TYR A 199 0.72 3.45 3.40
CA TYR A 199 0.98 4.65 4.19
C TYR A 199 0.84 4.38 5.68
N THR A 200 1.57 5.16 6.46
CA THR A 200 1.35 5.31 7.90
C THR A 200 1.52 6.78 8.26
N VAL A 201 0.49 7.35 8.86
CA VAL A 201 0.42 8.78 9.18
C VAL A 201 -0.08 8.99 10.59
N ALA A 202 0.45 9.98 11.29
CA ALA A 202 -0.05 10.36 12.61
C ALA A 202 -1.32 11.20 12.49
N THR A 203 -2.33 10.88 13.27
CA THR A 203 -3.55 11.66 13.45
C THR A 203 -3.66 12.16 14.90
N PRO A 204 -4.41 13.25 15.17
CA PRO A 204 -4.43 13.87 16.50
C PRO A 204 -4.90 12.97 17.64
N SER A 205 -5.95 12.17 17.44
CA SER A 205 -6.53 11.32 18.50
C SER A 205 -6.29 9.83 18.30
N SER A 206 -6.23 9.37 17.05
CA SER A 206 -6.08 7.94 16.73
C SER A 206 -4.63 7.46 16.70
N GLY A 207 -3.66 8.38 16.78
CA GLY A 207 -2.23 8.08 16.77
C GLY A 207 -1.74 7.69 15.39
N ASP A 208 -0.88 6.68 15.31
CA ASP A 208 -0.43 6.12 14.03
C ASP A 208 -1.58 5.38 13.34
N VAL A 209 -1.88 5.78 12.10
CA VAL A 209 -2.95 5.23 11.27
C VAL A 209 -2.35 4.72 9.97
N ALA A 210 -2.58 3.44 9.69
CA ALA A 210 -2.02 2.73 8.56
C ALA A 210 -3.10 2.30 7.56
N GLY A 211 -2.72 2.24 6.29
CA GLY A 211 -3.58 1.77 5.21
C GLY A 211 -2.83 1.58 3.91
N THR A 212 -3.54 1.13 2.88
CA THR A 212 -3.04 1.08 1.51
C THR A 212 -4.08 1.67 0.55
N ILE A 213 -3.59 2.35 -0.48
CA ILE A 213 -4.39 2.82 -1.61
C ILE A 213 -3.77 2.36 -2.92
N VAL A 214 -4.61 2.22 -3.94
CA VAL A 214 -4.22 2.10 -5.34
C VAL A 214 -4.80 3.29 -6.08
N LEU A 215 -3.94 4.01 -6.78
CA LEU A 215 -4.30 5.13 -7.63
C LEU A 215 -4.20 4.69 -9.09
N LYS A 216 -5.19 5.04 -9.91
CA LYS A 216 -5.12 4.90 -11.37
C LYS A 216 -4.56 6.19 -11.96
N CYS A 217 -3.51 6.10 -12.76
CA CYS A 217 -2.83 7.23 -13.39
C CYS A 217 -3.11 7.27 -14.90
N GLN A 218 -3.17 8.47 -15.48
CA GLN A 218 -3.33 8.71 -16.92
C GLN A 218 -2.91 10.14 -17.31
#